data_AF-A0A8I2YPJ1-F1
#
_entry.id   AF-A0A8I2YPJ1-F1
#
_cell.length_a   1.000
_cell.length_b   1.000
_cell.length_c   1.000
_cell.angle_alpha   90.00
_cell.angle_beta   90.00
_cell.angle_gamma   90.00
#
_symmetry.space_group_name_H-M   'P 1'
#
loop_
_entity.id
_entity.type
_entity.pdbx_description
1 polymer ?
#
loop_
_entity_poly.entity_id
_entity_poly.type
_entity_poly.pdbx_seq_one_letter_code
_entity_poly.pdbx_strand_id
1 'polypeptide(L)'
;MAAPASQVDMDDQTPLTASLSHDTASADKLDCERGIIDQDIQPRSSQPITMCSRLLRFAGLVGLVLLVQRFWPLPSLFRGWGSESIARLDDLCPQVEGLTPAKHEALLQSLDQEFGSTEFKLKVYESLGGAVRVPTESYDDLGLPSEDPRWEIETKFHEYLESRFPKVHANLKRTKVNTYALVYEWKGTENVKPLLLAAHMDVVPVNPATYDDWINPPYSGYYDGEWIWGRGSCDDKPGVIGSLTAIETLLERGFEPSRTVLLAFGIDEEAGGKVGAGAINKYLIETYGPDSIAMIVDEGGGYDDLGGTVFATPAVAEKGYMDIRMDVLTPGGHSSRPPKHTGIGILADLITELEVHPHEPELVRGRTYHQGLECRAKYDTSFPVSMRKLVQQSQTSDAKLRELQDLLIDFDPMFYAMSGTTQAIDLVGGGVKVNALPEAVWAIANYRIVDHSSPAELTDRFIDTTLPVAAKHNMTLEAFGKMVGSQGPSWGTIRLSDAFDSALIPAPVTPTTGSRPYELLSGTIRSTLQTHLRKDGFPMTAVVSPGLMTGNTGKRRTS
;
A
#
# COMPACT_ATOMS: atom_id res chain seq x y z
N MET A 1 -47.33 -3.36 -44.49
CA MET A 1 -46.86 -2.41 -45.52
C MET A 1 -45.65 -1.69 -44.93
N ALA A 2 -44.56 -1.38 -45.61
CA ALA A 2 -43.90 -1.93 -46.82
C ALA A 2 -42.52 -1.22 -46.88
N ALA A 3 -41.45 -1.88 -47.32
CA ALA A 3 -40.10 -1.28 -47.45
C ALA A 3 -39.97 -0.50 -48.80
N PRO A 4 -38.81 0.01 -49.29
CA PRO A 4 -37.39 -0.36 -49.05
C PRO A 4 -36.55 0.84 -48.50
N ALA A 5 -35.26 0.82 -48.18
CA ALA A 5 -34.06 -0.01 -48.50
C ALA A 5 -33.36 0.28 -49.85
N SER A 6 -32.07 0.66 -49.81
CA SER A 6 -31.17 0.72 -50.96
C SER A 6 -29.69 0.75 -50.54
N GLN A 7 -28.93 -0.27 -50.91
CA GLN A 7 -27.46 -0.27 -50.90
C GLN A 7 -26.91 0.37 -52.19
N VAL A 8 -25.64 0.80 -52.15
CA VAL A 8 -24.74 0.76 -53.32
C VAL A 8 -23.36 0.30 -52.82
N ASP A 9 -22.73 -0.60 -53.56
CA ASP A 9 -21.43 -1.22 -53.28
C ASP A 9 -20.32 -0.66 -54.20
N MET A 10 -19.08 -0.64 -53.68
CA MET A 10 -17.78 -0.83 -54.40
C MET A 10 -17.44 0.14 -55.58
N ASP A 11 -16.18 0.29 -56.06
CA ASP A 11 -14.95 -0.48 -55.81
C ASP A 11 -13.63 0.33 -55.96
N ASP A 12 -12.55 -0.29 -55.50
CA ASP A 12 -11.09 -0.12 -55.76
C ASP A 12 -10.51 1.09 -56.56
N GLN A 13 -9.51 1.77 -55.97
CA GLN A 13 -8.19 1.92 -56.62
C GLN A 13 -7.03 2.25 -55.66
N THR A 14 -5.90 1.58 -55.85
CA THR A 14 -4.61 1.74 -55.13
C THR A 14 -3.45 1.94 -56.13
N PRO A 15 -2.18 2.13 -55.71
CA PRO A 15 -1.63 2.95 -54.61
C PRO A 15 -0.63 4.01 -55.14
N LEU A 16 -0.06 4.85 -54.26
CA LEU A 16 1.14 5.66 -54.61
C LEU A 16 2.27 5.51 -53.58
N THR A 17 3.43 5.10 -54.07
CA THR A 17 4.67 4.93 -53.32
C THR A 17 5.54 6.19 -53.36
N ALA A 18 6.11 6.60 -52.23
CA ALA A 18 7.20 7.57 -52.18
C ALA A 18 8.21 7.23 -51.07
N SER A 19 9.26 6.50 -51.42
CA SER A 19 10.43 6.26 -50.57
C SER A 19 11.47 7.36 -50.75
N LEU A 20 12.10 7.81 -49.67
CA LEU A 20 13.50 8.26 -49.65
C LEU A 20 14.07 8.18 -48.22
N SER A 21 15.39 8.25 -48.07
CA SER A 21 16.13 7.57 -46.98
C SER A 21 17.31 8.37 -46.44
N HIS A 22 17.70 8.08 -45.18
CA HIS A 22 18.87 8.61 -44.44
C HIS A 22 18.75 10.12 -44.08
N ASP A 23 19.27 10.62 -42.95
CA ASP A 23 20.59 10.37 -42.34
C ASP A 23 20.61 10.28 -40.79
N THR A 24 21.81 10.09 -40.22
CA THR A 24 22.06 9.77 -38.79
C THR A 24 22.78 10.87 -37.99
N ALA A 25 22.25 11.25 -36.82
CA ALA A 25 22.96 11.78 -35.64
C ALA A 25 22.02 11.66 -34.42
N SER A 26 22.39 11.20 -33.21
CA SER A 26 23.58 11.43 -32.37
C SER A 26 23.56 12.77 -31.63
N ALA A 27 23.16 12.69 -30.35
CA ALA A 27 23.36 13.58 -29.18
C ALA A 27 24.04 14.95 -29.35
N ASP A 28 23.54 15.96 -28.62
CA ASP A 28 24.25 16.41 -27.40
C ASP A 28 23.35 17.17 -26.38
N LYS A 29 23.93 17.54 -25.24
CA LYS A 29 23.31 18.19 -24.06
C LYS A 29 23.04 19.69 -24.25
N LEU A 30 22.18 20.24 -23.37
CA LEU A 30 22.23 21.65 -22.96
C LEU A 30 22.46 21.78 -21.45
N ASP A 31 23.70 22.09 -21.07
CA ASP A 31 24.02 22.84 -19.84
C ASP A 31 24.10 24.33 -20.21
N CYS A 32 23.72 25.23 -19.30
CA CYS A 32 23.73 26.68 -19.58
C CYS A 32 24.29 27.50 -18.39
N GLU A 33 25.57 27.85 -18.44
CA GLU A 33 26.21 28.71 -17.43
C GLU A 33 26.25 30.20 -17.81
N ARG A 34 25.91 31.04 -16.82
CA ARG A 34 26.56 32.31 -16.40
C ARG A 34 27.00 33.36 -17.43
N GLY A 35 26.66 34.63 -17.12
CA GLY A 35 27.39 35.82 -17.56
C GLY A 35 27.74 36.75 -16.37
N ILE A 36 28.94 37.36 -16.37
CA ILE A 36 29.48 38.22 -15.28
C ILE A 36 30.29 39.41 -15.87
N ILE A 37 30.11 40.62 -15.31
CA ILE A 37 30.87 41.88 -15.52
C ILE A 37 30.70 42.72 -14.20
N ASP A 38 31.65 43.13 -13.35
CA ASP A 38 33.15 43.19 -13.34
C ASP A 38 33.75 44.45 -14.02
N GLN A 39 34.43 45.44 -13.39
CA GLN A 39 34.91 45.71 -12.01
C GLN A 39 34.97 47.25 -11.73
N ASP A 40 35.15 47.71 -10.46
CA ASP A 40 36.03 48.87 -10.08
C ASP A 40 36.07 49.17 -8.55
N ILE A 41 36.98 50.03 -8.03
CA ILE A 41 38.34 49.63 -7.59
C ILE A 41 38.98 50.59 -6.51
N GLN A 42 39.43 50.02 -5.39
CA GLN A 42 40.58 50.46 -4.52
C GLN A 42 40.46 51.84 -3.75
N PRO A 43 41.49 52.38 -3.02
CA PRO A 43 41.53 52.23 -1.55
C PRO A 43 42.00 53.49 -0.73
N ARG A 44 42.13 53.38 0.61
CA ARG A 44 42.99 54.27 1.47
C ARG A 44 43.28 53.70 2.87
N SER A 45 44.18 54.34 3.63
CA SER A 45 44.79 53.85 4.88
C SER A 45 45.25 55.04 5.79
N SER A 46 45.92 54.94 6.95
CA SER A 46 46.60 53.84 7.68
C SER A 46 47.03 54.27 9.11
N GLN A 47 46.98 53.35 10.10
CA GLN A 47 47.82 53.31 11.34
C GLN A 47 47.65 54.46 12.38
N PRO A 48 48.26 54.40 13.59
CA PRO A 48 48.39 53.31 14.58
C PRO A 48 47.95 53.75 16.01
N ILE A 49 48.12 52.91 17.06
CA ILE A 49 48.78 53.30 18.35
C ILE A 49 48.98 52.13 19.37
N THR A 50 50.23 52.00 19.85
CA THR A 50 50.77 51.29 21.05
C THR A 50 50.55 49.77 21.30
N MET A 51 51.67 49.12 21.70
CA MET A 51 51.76 47.77 22.26
C MET A 51 51.98 47.81 23.79
N CYS A 52 51.52 46.81 24.54
CA CYS A 52 52.18 46.33 25.79
C CYS A 52 51.54 45.02 26.30
N SER A 53 52.21 44.07 26.96
CA SER A 53 53.48 43.37 26.69
C SER A 53 53.54 42.08 27.54
N ARG A 54 54.10 40.97 27.03
CA ARG A 54 54.53 39.74 27.75
C ARG A 54 53.45 38.94 28.52
N LEU A 55 53.22 37.63 28.27
CA LEU A 55 54.10 36.47 28.50
C LEU A 55 54.79 36.41 29.87
N LEU A 56 54.12 35.83 30.87
CA LEU A 56 54.69 34.94 31.91
C LEU A 56 53.64 34.50 32.94
N ARG A 57 53.34 33.18 32.99
CA ARG A 57 52.97 32.34 34.18
C ARG A 57 52.29 31.02 33.77
N PHE A 58 53.08 30.13 33.16
CA PHE A 58 52.92 28.70 33.46
C PHE A 58 53.38 28.43 34.90
N ALA A 59 53.08 27.24 35.44
CA ALA A 59 53.30 26.82 36.84
C ALA A 59 52.44 27.56 37.88
N GLY A 60 51.29 26.96 38.23
CA GLY A 60 50.39 27.47 39.26
C GLY A 60 49.27 26.54 39.75
N LEU A 61 49.22 25.26 39.33
CA LEU A 61 48.09 24.37 39.66
C LEU A 61 48.43 22.86 39.79
N VAL A 62 49.67 22.52 40.17
CA VAL A 62 50.11 21.13 40.44
C VAL A 62 50.22 20.84 41.95
N GLY A 63 50.13 21.87 42.80
CA GLY A 63 50.42 21.78 44.25
C GLY A 63 49.24 21.49 45.19
N LEU A 64 48.00 21.30 44.69
CA LEU A 64 46.79 21.28 45.54
C LEU A 64 45.87 20.05 45.38
N VAL A 65 46.41 18.91 44.95
CA VAL A 65 45.65 17.64 44.85
C VAL A 65 46.19 16.55 45.80
N LEU A 66 47.46 16.63 46.20
CA LEU A 66 48.17 15.59 46.97
C LEU A 66 47.94 15.64 48.50
N LEU A 67 46.79 16.15 48.97
CA LEU A 67 46.51 16.28 50.42
C LEU A 67 45.09 15.87 50.87
N VAL A 68 44.30 15.21 50.02
CA VAL A 68 42.94 14.71 50.39
C VAL A 68 42.81 13.17 50.31
N GLN A 69 43.84 12.46 49.81
CA GLN A 69 43.86 10.98 49.73
C GLN A 69 44.19 10.29 51.07
N ARG A 70 43.35 10.45 52.11
CA ARG A 70 43.52 9.62 53.33
C ARG A 70 42.29 9.21 54.13
N PHE A 71 41.12 9.84 53.96
CA PHE A 71 39.92 9.52 54.76
C PHE A 71 38.59 9.59 53.99
N TRP A 72 38.47 8.93 52.84
CA TRP A 72 37.16 8.45 52.35
C TRP A 72 37.34 7.30 51.32
N PRO A 73 36.63 6.17 51.46
CA PRO A 73 36.57 5.17 50.40
C PRO A 73 35.56 5.60 49.34
N LEU A 74 36.04 5.96 48.14
CA LEU A 74 35.18 6.18 46.98
C LEU A 74 34.81 4.82 46.33
N PRO A 75 33.53 4.57 46.00
CA PRO A 75 33.15 3.44 45.16
C PRO A 75 33.83 3.47 43.78
N SER A 76 33.97 2.31 43.16
CA SER A 76 34.71 2.10 41.92
C SER A 76 34.09 2.81 40.70
N LEU A 77 34.43 4.08 40.49
CA LEU A 77 34.16 4.84 39.26
C LEU A 77 35.08 4.44 38.09
N PHE A 78 35.14 3.12 37.85
CA PHE A 78 35.54 2.50 36.59
C PHE A 78 34.49 1.44 36.21
N ARG A 79 33.23 1.88 36.06
CA ARG A 79 32.39 1.25 35.03
C ARG A 79 33.08 1.54 33.71
N GLY A 80 33.49 0.49 33.00
CA GLY A 80 34.07 0.67 31.67
C GLY A 80 33.07 1.36 30.74
N TRP A 81 33.57 1.98 29.67
CA TRP A 81 32.75 2.19 28.50
C TRP A 81 32.28 0.82 28.02
N GLY A 82 31.03 0.47 28.31
CA GLY A 82 30.36 -0.58 27.58
C GLY A 82 30.33 -0.14 26.13
N SER A 83 30.89 -0.94 25.24
CA SER A 83 30.59 -0.81 23.82
C SER A 83 29.09 -0.96 23.67
N GLU A 84 28.40 0.06 23.17
CA GLU A 84 27.03 -0.11 22.67
C GLU A 84 27.04 -1.31 21.72
N SER A 85 26.20 -2.31 21.99
CA SER A 85 26.14 -3.51 21.18
C SER A 85 25.41 -3.19 19.88
N ILE A 86 26.16 -2.65 18.92
CA ILE A 86 25.71 -2.42 17.54
C ILE A 86 25.36 -3.79 16.94
N ALA A 87 24.15 -3.94 16.41
CA ALA A 87 23.76 -5.17 15.73
C ALA A 87 24.65 -5.40 14.51
N ARG A 88 25.16 -6.63 14.30
CA ARG A 88 25.94 -6.94 13.10
C ARG A 88 24.98 -6.96 11.91
N LEU A 89 25.45 -6.51 10.75
CA LEU A 89 24.63 -6.47 9.54
C LEU A 89 24.12 -7.87 9.15
N ASP A 90 24.88 -8.91 9.49
CA ASP A 90 24.52 -10.32 9.28
C ASP A 90 23.30 -10.76 10.11
N ASP A 91 23.10 -10.17 11.30
CA ASP A 91 22.02 -10.51 12.24
C ASP A 91 20.68 -9.83 11.88
N LEU A 92 20.71 -8.74 11.10
CA LEU A 92 19.51 -8.03 10.62
C LEU A 92 18.78 -8.85 9.54
N CYS A 93 17.46 -8.68 9.37
CA CYS A 93 16.67 -9.29 8.28
C CYS A 93 17.09 -10.75 7.94
N PRO A 94 16.81 -11.73 8.81
CA PRO A 94 17.10 -13.14 8.54
C PRO A 94 16.35 -13.62 7.30
N GLN A 95 16.97 -14.51 6.52
CA GLN A 95 16.40 -15.08 5.30
C GLN A 95 16.34 -16.60 5.41
N VAL A 96 15.19 -17.18 5.09
CA VAL A 96 15.04 -18.64 4.94
C VAL A 96 15.64 -19.12 3.62
N GLU A 97 16.07 -20.38 3.57
CA GLU A 97 16.53 -21.00 2.33
C GLU A 97 15.38 -21.17 1.31
N GLY A 98 15.71 -21.21 0.02
CA GLY A 98 14.73 -21.45 -1.05
C GLY A 98 14.14 -22.86 -0.95
N LEU A 99 12.81 -22.97 -0.99
CA LEU A 99 12.11 -24.24 -0.81
C LEU A 99 11.73 -24.89 -2.15
N THR A 100 12.47 -25.93 -2.52
CA THR A 100 12.19 -26.78 -3.70
C THR A 100 11.51 -28.12 -3.30
N PRO A 101 10.38 -28.50 -3.92
CA PRO A 101 9.67 -29.77 -3.69
C PRO A 101 10.44 -31.10 -3.89
N ALA A 102 11.30 -31.50 -2.95
CA ALA A 102 12.11 -32.73 -3.04
C ALA A 102 11.31 -34.03 -3.29
N LYS A 103 10.12 -34.21 -2.69
CA LYS A 103 9.25 -35.39 -2.93
C LYS A 103 8.77 -35.50 -4.39
N HIS A 104 8.67 -34.37 -5.08
CA HIS A 104 8.03 -34.23 -6.40
C HIS A 104 8.98 -33.54 -7.40
N GLU A 105 10.29 -33.70 -7.22
CA GLU A 105 11.32 -33.00 -8.00
C GLU A 105 11.18 -33.25 -9.51
N ALA A 106 10.97 -34.50 -9.92
CA ALA A 106 10.76 -34.85 -11.33
C ALA A 106 9.46 -34.27 -11.92
N LEU A 107 8.43 -34.07 -11.10
CA LEU A 107 7.21 -33.36 -11.53
C LEU A 107 7.52 -31.88 -11.74
N LEU A 108 8.17 -31.23 -10.77
CA LEU A 108 8.60 -29.83 -10.86
C LEU A 108 9.44 -29.57 -12.11
N GLN A 109 10.51 -30.36 -12.34
CA GLN A 109 11.35 -30.25 -13.54
C GLN A 109 10.55 -30.38 -14.85
N SER A 110 9.49 -31.20 -14.86
CA SER A 110 8.62 -31.37 -16.03
C SER A 110 7.57 -30.27 -16.19
N LEU A 111 7.28 -29.51 -15.12
CA LEU A 111 6.44 -28.31 -15.14
C LEU A 111 7.27 -27.10 -15.57
N ASP A 112 8.50 -26.94 -15.06
CA ASP A 112 9.44 -25.89 -15.47
C ASP A 112 9.71 -25.91 -16.99
N GLN A 113 9.84 -27.11 -17.57
CA GLN A 113 9.99 -27.30 -19.02
C GLN A 113 8.72 -26.90 -19.79
N GLU A 114 7.54 -27.19 -19.26
CA GLU A 114 6.26 -26.82 -19.88
C GLU A 114 6.03 -25.30 -19.76
N PHE A 115 6.16 -24.73 -18.56
CA PHE A 115 6.05 -23.29 -18.28
C PHE A 115 7.10 -22.45 -19.04
N GLY A 116 8.28 -23.02 -19.31
CA GLY A 116 9.29 -22.40 -20.15
C GLY A 116 8.89 -22.27 -21.62
N SER A 117 7.99 -23.13 -22.12
CA SER A 117 7.63 -23.23 -23.54
C SER A 117 6.77 -22.06 -24.03
N THR A 118 6.92 -21.72 -25.32
CA THR A 118 6.11 -20.69 -25.98
C THR A 118 4.63 -21.10 -26.05
N GLU A 119 4.35 -22.39 -26.29
CA GLU A 119 2.98 -22.93 -26.36
C GLU A 119 2.21 -22.70 -25.04
N PHE A 120 2.82 -23.04 -23.91
CA PHE A 120 2.22 -22.83 -22.59
C PHE A 120 2.10 -21.34 -22.26
N LYS A 121 3.12 -20.53 -22.56
CA LYS A 121 3.06 -19.08 -22.34
C LYS A 121 1.90 -18.45 -23.10
N LEU A 122 1.74 -18.75 -24.39
CA LEU A 122 0.59 -18.28 -25.17
C LEU A 122 -0.75 -18.82 -24.64
N LYS A 123 -0.81 -20.09 -24.17
CA LYS A 123 -1.98 -20.63 -23.42
C LYS A 123 -2.31 -19.74 -22.22
N VAL A 124 -1.33 -19.37 -21.39
CA VAL A 124 -1.58 -18.56 -20.17
C VAL A 124 -1.87 -17.10 -20.48
N TYR A 125 -1.18 -16.48 -21.44
CA TYR A 125 -1.45 -15.10 -21.84
C TYR A 125 -2.88 -14.94 -22.36
N GLU A 126 -3.37 -15.89 -23.16
CA GLU A 126 -4.77 -15.92 -23.60
C GLU A 126 -5.73 -16.30 -22.46
N SER A 127 -5.31 -17.09 -21.45
CA SER A 127 -6.12 -17.31 -20.24
C SER A 127 -6.40 -16.01 -19.48
N LEU A 128 -5.44 -15.09 -19.41
CA LEU A 128 -5.63 -13.77 -18.80
C LEU A 128 -6.32 -12.79 -19.76
N GLY A 129 -5.96 -12.79 -21.04
CA GLY A 129 -6.61 -11.97 -22.06
C GLY A 129 -8.12 -12.22 -22.16
N GLY A 130 -8.54 -13.50 -22.17
CA GLY A 130 -9.96 -13.86 -22.11
C GLY A 130 -10.67 -13.44 -20.82
N ALA A 131 -9.96 -13.36 -19.69
CA ALA A 131 -10.50 -12.89 -18.42
C ALA A 131 -10.69 -11.36 -18.39
N VAL A 132 -9.76 -10.62 -18.98
CA VAL A 132 -9.82 -9.17 -19.17
C VAL A 132 -10.98 -8.78 -20.09
N ARG A 133 -11.35 -9.62 -21.08
CA ARG A 133 -12.48 -9.39 -21.99
C ARG A 133 -13.87 -9.50 -21.34
N VAL A 134 -13.96 -9.89 -20.05
CA VAL A 134 -15.21 -9.86 -19.29
C VAL A 134 -15.17 -8.64 -18.34
N PRO A 135 -15.92 -7.55 -18.60
CA PRO A 135 -15.87 -6.31 -17.80
C PRO A 135 -16.67 -6.45 -16.50
N THR A 136 -16.07 -7.14 -15.53
CA THR A 136 -16.56 -7.32 -14.15
C THR A 136 -16.39 -6.04 -13.32
N GLU A 137 -16.95 -4.93 -13.79
CA GLU A 137 -16.83 -3.60 -13.14
C GLU A 137 -17.62 -3.54 -11.83
N SER A 138 -16.95 -3.21 -10.72
CA SER A 138 -17.59 -2.92 -9.43
C SER A 138 -17.72 -1.41 -9.19
N TYR A 139 -18.74 -0.99 -8.43
CA TYR A 139 -19.08 0.42 -8.18
C TYR A 139 -19.50 0.63 -6.72
N ASP A 140 -19.20 1.80 -6.15
CA ASP A 140 -19.57 2.19 -4.77
C ASP A 140 -21.09 2.13 -4.48
N ASP A 141 -21.91 2.25 -5.53
CA ASP A 141 -23.38 2.27 -5.46
C ASP A 141 -24.04 0.93 -5.87
N LEU A 142 -23.29 -0.17 -5.91
CA LEU A 142 -23.85 -1.49 -6.22
C LEU A 142 -24.87 -1.94 -5.16
N GLY A 143 -26.05 -2.35 -5.63
CA GLY A 143 -27.05 -3.02 -4.79
C GLY A 143 -26.64 -4.45 -4.43
N LEU A 144 -27.49 -5.17 -3.70
CA LEU A 144 -27.20 -6.54 -3.32
C LEU A 144 -27.10 -7.49 -4.55
N PRO A 145 -26.24 -8.52 -4.51
CA PRO A 145 -26.15 -9.59 -5.53
C PRO A 145 -27.44 -10.36 -5.87
N SER A 146 -28.54 -10.09 -5.17
CA SER A 146 -29.88 -10.64 -5.43
C SER A 146 -30.86 -9.63 -6.03
N GLU A 147 -30.45 -8.37 -6.21
CA GLU A 147 -31.34 -7.23 -6.50
C GLU A 147 -30.83 -6.34 -7.65
N ASP A 148 -29.51 -6.16 -7.79
CA ASP A 148 -28.92 -5.31 -8.83
C ASP A 148 -28.47 -6.15 -10.05
N PRO A 149 -29.00 -5.91 -11.26
CA PRO A 149 -28.68 -6.69 -12.45
C PRO A 149 -27.26 -6.43 -12.99
N ARG A 150 -26.53 -5.42 -12.51
CA ARG A 150 -25.11 -5.22 -12.88
C ARG A 150 -24.27 -6.46 -12.57
N TRP A 151 -24.61 -7.17 -11.49
CA TRP A 151 -23.97 -8.42 -11.07
C TRP A 151 -24.09 -9.58 -12.08
N GLU A 152 -25.00 -9.52 -13.06
CA GLU A 152 -25.17 -10.60 -14.04
C GLU A 152 -23.89 -10.90 -14.85
N ILE A 153 -22.98 -9.92 -14.98
CA ILE A 153 -21.70 -10.06 -15.69
C ILE A 153 -20.82 -11.17 -15.11
N GLU A 154 -20.86 -11.40 -13.80
CA GLU A 154 -20.15 -12.49 -13.14
C GLU A 154 -20.58 -13.86 -13.67
N THR A 155 -21.81 -14.01 -14.18
CA THR A 155 -22.25 -15.26 -14.83
C THR A 155 -21.41 -15.58 -16.06
N LYS A 156 -21.06 -14.57 -16.87
CA LYS A 156 -20.20 -14.76 -18.05
C LYS A 156 -18.76 -15.05 -17.64
N PHE A 157 -18.30 -14.48 -16.53
CA PHE A 157 -16.98 -14.82 -16.01
C PHE A 157 -16.94 -16.25 -15.46
N HIS A 158 -17.99 -16.71 -14.80
CA HIS A 158 -18.16 -18.12 -14.41
C HIS A 158 -18.14 -19.08 -15.61
N GLU A 159 -18.88 -18.77 -16.67
CA GLU A 159 -18.88 -19.55 -17.93
C GLU A 159 -17.48 -19.59 -18.57
N TYR A 160 -16.77 -18.46 -18.55
CA TYR A 160 -15.37 -18.40 -19.01
C TYR A 160 -14.46 -19.30 -18.17
N LEU A 161 -14.47 -19.19 -16.84
CA LEU A 161 -13.65 -20.01 -15.95
C LEU A 161 -13.99 -21.51 -16.04
N GLU A 162 -15.27 -21.87 -16.20
CA GLU A 162 -15.72 -23.25 -16.45
C GLU A 162 -15.17 -23.81 -17.75
N SER A 163 -15.22 -23.03 -18.83
CA SER A 163 -14.69 -23.43 -20.14
C SER A 163 -13.16 -23.51 -20.18
N ARG A 164 -12.48 -22.67 -19.38
CA ARG A 164 -11.02 -22.51 -19.41
C ARG A 164 -10.27 -23.46 -18.48
N PHE A 165 -10.88 -23.85 -17.36
CA PHE A 165 -10.28 -24.72 -16.34
C PHE A 165 -11.17 -25.96 -16.06
N PRO A 166 -11.35 -26.85 -17.06
CA PRO A 166 -12.26 -27.98 -16.96
C PRO A 166 -11.79 -29.05 -15.96
N LYS A 167 -10.48 -29.25 -15.72
CA LYS A 167 -10.00 -30.17 -14.68
C LYS A 167 -10.30 -29.61 -13.30
N VAL A 168 -10.09 -28.32 -13.06
CA VAL A 168 -10.47 -27.67 -11.80
C VAL A 168 -11.95 -27.87 -11.53
N HIS A 169 -12.81 -27.55 -12.49
CA HIS A 169 -14.27 -27.66 -12.34
C HIS A 169 -14.78 -29.10 -12.22
N ALA A 170 -14.03 -30.09 -12.70
CA ALA A 170 -14.36 -31.51 -12.55
C ALA A 170 -13.84 -32.16 -11.25
N ASN A 171 -12.82 -31.58 -10.58
CA ASN A 171 -12.13 -32.23 -9.45
C ASN A 171 -12.14 -31.42 -8.15
N LEU A 172 -12.36 -30.11 -8.18
CA LEU A 172 -12.54 -29.28 -6.97
C LEU A 172 -14.03 -29.10 -6.66
N LYS A 173 -14.38 -29.14 -5.38
CA LYS A 173 -15.74 -28.80 -4.94
C LYS A 173 -15.90 -27.27 -4.96
N ARG A 174 -16.66 -26.75 -5.92
CA ARG A 174 -17.00 -25.32 -6.02
C ARG A 174 -18.30 -24.99 -5.27
N THR A 175 -18.22 -24.00 -4.38
CA THR A 175 -19.37 -23.34 -3.73
C THR A 175 -19.50 -21.92 -4.29
N LYS A 176 -20.73 -21.51 -4.62
CA LYS A 176 -21.07 -20.09 -4.83
C LYS A 176 -21.55 -19.50 -3.50
N VAL A 177 -20.94 -18.38 -3.08
CA VAL A 177 -21.23 -17.63 -1.86
C VAL A 177 -21.84 -16.30 -2.25
N ASN A 178 -22.94 -15.91 -1.62
CA ASN A 178 -23.68 -14.67 -1.92
C ASN A 178 -23.91 -14.44 -3.44
N THR A 179 -24.55 -15.43 -4.07
CA THR A 179 -24.81 -15.55 -5.52
C THR A 179 -23.57 -15.74 -6.40
N TYR A 180 -22.56 -14.86 -6.33
CA TYR A 180 -21.48 -14.80 -7.33
C TYR A 180 -20.06 -15.04 -6.80
N ALA A 181 -19.75 -14.74 -5.53
CA ALA A 181 -18.41 -14.98 -5.00
C ALA A 181 -18.10 -16.48 -4.96
N LEU A 182 -16.84 -16.88 -5.18
CA LEU A 182 -16.48 -18.29 -5.34
C LEU A 182 -15.60 -18.81 -4.23
N VAL A 183 -15.87 -20.04 -3.79
CA VAL A 183 -14.92 -20.84 -3.01
C VAL A 183 -14.73 -22.20 -3.65
N TYR A 184 -13.49 -22.62 -3.89
CA TYR A 184 -13.15 -23.96 -4.37
C TYR A 184 -12.39 -24.73 -3.29
N GLU A 185 -12.79 -25.96 -2.98
CA GLU A 185 -12.07 -26.87 -2.09
C GLU A 185 -11.33 -27.95 -2.90
N TRP A 186 -10.00 -27.86 -2.97
CA TRP A 186 -9.13 -28.93 -3.44
C TRP A 186 -8.75 -29.82 -2.26
N LYS A 187 -9.37 -30.99 -2.18
CA LYS A 187 -9.29 -31.81 -0.97
C LYS A 187 -7.92 -32.45 -0.82
N GLY A 188 -7.28 -32.20 0.31
CA GLY A 188 -6.03 -32.86 0.69
C GLY A 188 -6.26 -34.21 1.35
N THR A 189 -5.26 -35.09 1.25
CA THR A 189 -5.27 -36.43 1.87
C THR A 189 -5.05 -36.42 3.39
N GLU A 190 -4.51 -35.32 3.96
CA GLU A 190 -4.26 -35.15 5.39
C GLU A 190 -5.32 -34.24 6.05
N ASN A 191 -5.81 -34.64 7.22
CA ASN A 191 -6.75 -33.84 8.03
C ASN A 191 -6.00 -32.76 8.84
N VAL A 192 -5.55 -31.72 8.15
CA VAL A 192 -4.82 -30.57 8.71
C VAL A 192 -5.43 -29.25 8.20
N LYS A 193 -5.30 -28.17 9.00
CA LYS A 193 -5.78 -26.82 8.65
C LYS A 193 -5.44 -26.45 7.18
N PRO A 194 -6.42 -26.07 6.33
CA PRO A 194 -6.16 -25.78 4.93
C PRO A 194 -5.27 -24.54 4.73
N LEU A 195 -4.72 -24.41 3.51
CA LEU A 195 -4.23 -23.12 2.99
C LEU A 195 -5.39 -22.41 2.30
N LEU A 196 -5.40 -21.08 2.33
CA LEU A 196 -6.32 -20.25 1.55
C LEU A 196 -5.52 -19.40 0.56
N LEU A 197 -5.87 -19.46 -0.72
CA LEU A 197 -5.44 -18.53 -1.75
C LEU A 197 -6.63 -17.62 -2.07
N ALA A 198 -6.52 -16.35 -1.70
CA ALA A 198 -7.48 -15.31 -2.00
C ALA A 198 -7.09 -14.57 -3.29
N ALA A 199 -8.09 -14.05 -3.99
CA ALA A 199 -7.99 -13.12 -5.12
C ALA A 199 -9.36 -12.42 -5.30
N HIS A 200 -9.52 -11.53 -6.28
CA HIS A 200 -10.84 -11.04 -6.68
C HIS A 200 -11.06 -11.05 -8.20
N MET A 201 -12.34 -11.04 -8.56
CA MET A 201 -12.82 -11.15 -9.95
C MET A 201 -13.23 -9.79 -10.52
N ASP A 202 -13.61 -8.85 -9.66
CA ASP A 202 -14.02 -7.50 -10.01
C ASP A 202 -12.83 -6.56 -10.28
N VAL A 203 -13.14 -5.41 -10.89
CA VAL A 203 -12.18 -4.37 -11.30
C VAL A 203 -12.84 -3.00 -11.20
N VAL A 204 -12.07 -1.92 -10.96
CA VAL A 204 -12.62 -0.55 -11.06
C VAL A 204 -13.16 -0.28 -12.46
N PRO A 205 -14.21 0.55 -12.60
CA PRO A 205 -14.77 0.90 -13.89
C PRO A 205 -13.79 1.69 -14.76
N VAL A 206 -14.00 1.67 -16.08
CA VAL A 206 -13.30 2.59 -16.98
C VAL A 206 -14.23 3.73 -17.40
N ASN A 207 -13.81 4.96 -17.07
CA ASN A 207 -14.53 6.18 -17.44
C ASN A 207 -14.77 6.23 -18.97
N PRO A 208 -16.02 6.22 -19.44
CA PRO A 208 -16.32 6.22 -20.87
C PRO A 208 -15.79 7.45 -21.61
N ALA A 209 -15.59 8.57 -20.91
CA ALA A 209 -15.06 9.80 -21.50
C ALA A 209 -13.54 9.74 -21.80
N THR A 210 -12.83 8.76 -21.23
CA THR A 210 -11.38 8.52 -21.46
C THR A 210 -11.12 7.17 -22.12
N TYR A 211 -12.12 6.56 -22.78
CA TYR A 211 -11.98 5.24 -23.41
C TYR A 211 -10.99 5.28 -24.58
N ASP A 212 -11.02 6.37 -25.35
CA ASP A 212 -10.14 6.61 -26.51
C ASP A 212 -8.71 7.05 -26.12
N ASP A 213 -8.45 7.35 -24.83
CA ASP A 213 -7.10 7.65 -24.32
C ASP A 213 -6.26 6.37 -24.08
N TRP A 214 -6.88 5.18 -24.11
CA TRP A 214 -6.19 3.91 -23.93
C TRP A 214 -5.46 3.48 -25.21
N ILE A 215 -4.15 3.20 -25.11
CA ILE A 215 -3.30 2.70 -26.22
C ILE A 215 -3.90 1.44 -26.87
N ASN A 216 -4.47 0.55 -26.06
CA ASN A 216 -5.24 -0.62 -26.47
C ASN A 216 -6.56 -0.64 -25.67
N PRO A 217 -7.72 -0.95 -26.27
CA PRO A 217 -9.01 -0.83 -25.57
C PRO A 217 -9.04 -1.58 -24.23
N PRO A 218 -9.63 -1.00 -23.16
CA PRO A 218 -9.50 -1.49 -21.79
C PRO A 218 -9.95 -2.94 -21.58
N TYR A 219 -10.94 -3.43 -22.34
CA TYR A 219 -11.41 -4.82 -22.25
C TYR A 219 -11.01 -5.65 -23.48
N SER A 220 -9.90 -5.29 -24.14
CA SER A 220 -9.36 -6.06 -25.27
C SER A 220 -8.65 -7.33 -24.83
N GLY A 221 -7.96 -7.33 -23.69
CA GLY A 221 -7.09 -8.43 -23.28
C GLY A 221 -6.04 -8.74 -24.36
N TYR A 222 -5.47 -7.69 -24.97
CA TYR A 222 -4.55 -7.80 -26.09
C TYR A 222 -3.11 -8.05 -25.61
N TYR A 223 -2.43 -9.03 -26.21
CA TYR A 223 -1.02 -9.30 -25.98
C TYR A 223 -0.20 -8.83 -27.19
N ASP A 224 0.71 -7.89 -26.98
CA ASP A 224 1.51 -7.26 -28.05
C ASP A 224 2.84 -7.97 -28.36
N GLY A 225 3.22 -8.95 -27.52
CA GLY A 225 4.53 -9.61 -27.54
C GLY A 225 5.33 -9.43 -26.25
N GLU A 226 5.01 -8.40 -25.45
CA GLU A 226 5.67 -8.08 -24.18
C GLU A 226 4.65 -7.96 -23.04
N TRP A 227 3.55 -7.23 -23.24
CA TRP A 227 2.55 -6.88 -22.23
C TRP A 227 1.14 -7.35 -22.59
N ILE A 228 0.32 -7.64 -21.56
CA ILE A 228 -1.10 -7.97 -21.70
C ILE A 228 -1.91 -6.74 -21.27
N TRP A 229 -2.56 -6.09 -22.22
CA TRP A 229 -3.23 -4.81 -22.04
C TRP A 229 -4.71 -4.97 -21.66
N GLY A 230 -5.09 -4.33 -20.56
CA GLY A 230 -6.47 -4.03 -20.23
C GLY A 230 -6.75 -3.84 -18.73
N ARG A 231 -7.95 -3.34 -18.41
CA ARG A 231 -8.46 -3.25 -17.04
C ARG A 231 -8.57 -4.67 -16.46
N GLY A 232 -7.90 -4.88 -15.33
CA GLY A 232 -7.81 -6.19 -14.70
C GLY A 232 -6.62 -7.05 -15.13
N SER A 233 -5.71 -6.59 -16.01
CA SER A 233 -4.53 -7.39 -16.39
C SER A 233 -3.40 -7.39 -15.35
N CYS A 234 -3.49 -6.51 -14.34
CA CYS A 234 -2.60 -6.45 -13.18
C CYS A 234 -3.30 -6.88 -11.88
N ASP A 235 -4.55 -6.44 -11.70
CA ASP A 235 -5.24 -6.37 -10.41
C ASP A 235 -6.72 -6.80 -10.60
N ASP A 236 -7.19 -7.95 -10.11
CA ASP A 236 -6.44 -9.14 -9.65
C ASP A 236 -6.87 -10.41 -10.42
N LYS A 237 -7.22 -10.24 -11.70
CA LYS A 237 -7.41 -11.39 -12.58
C LYS A 237 -6.13 -12.24 -12.73
N PRO A 238 -4.90 -11.71 -12.59
CA PRO A 238 -3.70 -12.54 -12.46
C PRO A 238 -3.73 -13.51 -11.25
N GLY A 239 -4.18 -13.10 -10.06
CA GLY A 239 -4.31 -13.98 -8.90
C GLY A 239 -5.29 -15.12 -9.15
N VAL A 240 -6.46 -14.81 -9.71
CA VAL A 240 -7.49 -15.81 -10.10
C VAL A 240 -6.95 -16.77 -11.18
N ILE A 241 -6.48 -16.22 -12.30
CA ILE A 241 -6.07 -17.01 -13.47
C ILE A 241 -4.78 -17.79 -13.23
N GLY A 242 -3.82 -17.23 -12.48
CA GLY A 242 -2.59 -17.90 -12.07
C GLY A 242 -2.86 -19.09 -11.15
N SER A 243 -3.68 -18.89 -10.11
CA SER A 243 -4.08 -19.96 -9.18
C SER A 243 -4.79 -21.12 -9.89
N LEU A 244 -5.74 -20.80 -10.78
CA LEU A 244 -6.46 -21.80 -11.55
C LEU A 244 -5.56 -22.51 -12.57
N THR A 245 -4.66 -21.79 -13.24
CA THR A 245 -3.69 -22.37 -14.19
C THR A 245 -2.75 -23.36 -13.51
N ALA A 246 -2.22 -23.01 -12.33
CA ALA A 246 -1.31 -23.88 -11.59
C ALA A 246 -2.00 -25.19 -11.17
N ILE A 247 -3.24 -25.11 -10.68
CA ILE A 247 -4.01 -26.28 -10.24
C ILE A 247 -4.50 -27.11 -11.42
N GLU A 248 -4.98 -26.49 -12.51
CA GLU A 248 -5.35 -27.18 -13.76
C GLU A 248 -4.15 -28.01 -14.27
N THR A 249 -2.95 -27.42 -14.35
CA THR A 249 -1.76 -28.14 -14.83
C THR A 249 -1.34 -29.26 -13.87
N LEU A 250 -1.42 -29.05 -12.55
CA LEU A 250 -1.16 -30.10 -11.56
C LEU A 250 -2.16 -31.27 -11.69
N LEU A 251 -3.44 -30.99 -11.97
CA LEU A 251 -4.46 -32.00 -12.24
C LEU A 251 -4.27 -32.69 -13.60
N GLU A 252 -3.81 -31.97 -14.64
CA GLU A 252 -3.39 -32.54 -15.92
C GLU A 252 -2.24 -33.56 -15.73
N ARG A 253 -1.34 -33.32 -14.76
CA ARG A 253 -0.27 -34.26 -14.37
C ARG A 253 -0.65 -35.27 -13.28
N GLY A 254 -1.89 -35.29 -12.81
CA GLY A 254 -2.40 -36.26 -11.82
C GLY A 254 -1.87 -36.09 -10.40
N PHE A 255 -1.54 -34.86 -9.99
CA PHE A 255 -1.07 -34.56 -8.63
C PHE A 255 -2.22 -34.46 -7.62
N GLU A 256 -2.02 -35.08 -6.45
CA GLU A 256 -2.91 -34.98 -5.28
C GLU A 256 -2.19 -34.26 -4.12
N PRO A 257 -2.80 -33.24 -3.49
CA PRO A 257 -2.16 -32.52 -2.40
C PRO A 257 -2.26 -33.27 -1.06
N SER A 258 -1.22 -33.13 -0.22
CA SER A 258 -1.29 -33.56 1.18
C SER A 258 -2.30 -32.69 1.96
N ARG A 259 -2.16 -31.38 1.88
CA ARG A 259 -2.99 -30.40 2.60
C ARG A 259 -4.14 -29.93 1.74
N THR A 260 -5.32 -29.71 2.34
CA THR A 260 -6.45 -29.10 1.61
C THR A 260 -6.08 -27.67 1.21
N VAL A 261 -6.31 -27.31 -0.04
CA VAL A 261 -6.13 -25.95 -0.56
C VAL A 261 -7.51 -25.38 -0.89
N LEU A 262 -7.80 -24.21 -0.35
CA LEU A 262 -8.99 -23.44 -0.66
C LEU A 262 -8.62 -22.30 -1.60
N LEU A 263 -9.42 -22.07 -2.63
CA LEU A 263 -9.41 -20.83 -3.41
C LEU A 263 -10.62 -19.99 -2.98
N ALA A 264 -10.46 -18.69 -2.81
CA ALA A 264 -11.54 -17.76 -2.49
C ALA A 264 -11.47 -16.52 -3.40
N PHE A 265 -12.49 -16.31 -4.23
CA PHE A 265 -12.50 -15.20 -5.19
C PHE A 265 -13.64 -14.23 -4.88
N GLY A 266 -13.27 -12.99 -4.52
CA GLY A 266 -14.17 -11.87 -4.27
C GLY A 266 -14.80 -11.28 -5.55
N ILE A 267 -15.77 -10.39 -5.37
CA ILE A 267 -16.57 -9.76 -6.44
C ILE A 267 -16.82 -8.25 -6.22
N ASP A 268 -16.35 -7.68 -5.11
CA ASP A 268 -16.65 -6.30 -4.72
C ASP A 268 -15.47 -5.66 -4.00
N GLU A 269 -14.26 -6.14 -4.27
CA GLU A 269 -13.05 -5.79 -3.53
C GLU A 269 -12.70 -4.32 -3.69
N GLU A 270 -12.76 -3.84 -4.94
CA GLU A 270 -12.53 -2.44 -5.33
C GLU A 270 -13.64 -1.50 -4.79
N ALA A 271 -14.79 -2.07 -4.37
CA ALA A 271 -15.88 -1.41 -3.66
C ALA A 271 -15.90 -1.73 -2.13
N GLY A 272 -14.80 -2.24 -1.57
CA GLY A 272 -14.59 -2.42 -0.14
C GLY A 272 -14.92 -3.80 0.45
N GLY A 273 -15.17 -4.82 -0.39
CA GLY A 273 -15.25 -6.24 0.01
C GLY A 273 -16.38 -6.59 1.00
N LYS A 274 -17.48 -5.82 1.02
CA LYS A 274 -18.61 -5.97 1.95
C LYS A 274 -19.49 -7.18 1.62
N VAL A 275 -19.77 -7.48 0.35
CA VAL A 275 -20.69 -8.52 -0.12
C VAL A 275 -20.01 -9.79 -0.67
N GLY A 276 -18.76 -9.70 -1.13
CA GLY A 276 -17.94 -10.82 -1.59
C GLY A 276 -17.05 -11.36 -0.47
N ALA A 277 -15.91 -10.71 -0.20
CA ALA A 277 -14.96 -11.14 0.84
C ALA A 277 -15.61 -11.27 2.23
N GLY A 278 -16.43 -10.28 2.61
CA GLY A 278 -17.21 -10.29 3.85
C GLY A 278 -18.27 -11.41 3.96
N ALA A 279 -18.70 -12.00 2.83
CA ALA A 279 -19.58 -13.17 2.82
C ALA A 279 -18.80 -14.49 2.78
N ILE A 280 -17.68 -14.56 2.03
CA ILE A 280 -16.74 -15.68 2.06
C ILE A 280 -16.25 -15.93 3.49
N ASN A 281 -15.88 -14.88 4.23
CA ASN A 281 -15.44 -14.99 5.61
C ASN A 281 -16.46 -15.72 6.50
N LYS A 282 -17.74 -15.32 6.43
CA LYS A 282 -18.84 -15.96 7.17
C LYS A 282 -18.96 -17.45 6.79
N TYR A 283 -19.00 -17.74 5.49
CA TYR A 283 -19.06 -19.12 4.99
C TYR A 283 -17.86 -19.97 5.46
N LEU A 284 -16.64 -19.44 5.48
CA LEU A 284 -15.45 -20.15 5.95
C LEU A 284 -15.50 -20.41 7.46
N ILE A 285 -15.91 -19.42 8.27
CA ILE A 285 -16.09 -19.58 9.72
C ILE A 285 -17.21 -20.59 10.02
N GLU A 286 -18.32 -20.57 9.29
CA GLU A 286 -19.42 -21.52 9.43
C GLU A 286 -19.04 -22.96 8.99
N THR A 287 -18.19 -23.10 7.97
CA THR A 287 -17.80 -24.39 7.39
C THR A 287 -16.64 -25.06 8.12
N TYR A 288 -15.63 -24.27 8.55
CA TYR A 288 -14.36 -24.78 9.10
C TYR A 288 -14.10 -24.33 10.54
N GLY A 289 -14.82 -23.33 11.05
CA GLY A 289 -14.63 -22.73 12.37
C GLY A 289 -13.67 -21.52 12.38
N PRO A 290 -13.61 -20.77 13.50
CA PRO A 290 -12.57 -19.77 13.73
C PRO A 290 -11.19 -20.44 13.84
N ASP A 291 -10.12 -19.67 13.63
CA ASP A 291 -8.72 -20.13 13.61
C ASP A 291 -8.44 -21.31 12.66
N SER A 292 -9.33 -21.65 11.73
CA SER A 292 -9.28 -22.93 11.02
C SER A 292 -8.29 -22.99 9.86
N ILE A 293 -7.90 -21.84 9.31
CA ILE A 293 -6.92 -21.71 8.22
C ILE A 293 -5.49 -21.74 8.77
N ALA A 294 -4.53 -22.30 8.02
CA ALA A 294 -3.11 -22.34 8.40
C ALA A 294 -2.28 -21.18 7.84
N MET A 295 -2.67 -20.65 6.68
CA MET A 295 -2.05 -19.51 6.00
C MET A 295 -3.07 -18.97 5.01
N ILE A 296 -3.20 -17.64 4.95
CA ILE A 296 -3.86 -16.94 3.86
C ILE A 296 -2.75 -16.33 3.00
N VAL A 297 -2.84 -16.54 1.69
CA VAL A 297 -2.09 -15.78 0.67
C VAL A 297 -3.12 -15.05 -0.15
N ASP A 298 -2.80 -13.85 -0.57
CA ASP A 298 -3.68 -12.82 -1.11
C ASP A 298 -2.82 -11.92 -2.02
N GLU A 299 -3.43 -11.05 -2.82
CA GLU A 299 -2.75 -10.19 -3.80
C GLU A 299 -1.64 -9.31 -3.17
N GLY A 300 -1.91 -8.79 -1.97
CA GLY A 300 -1.13 -7.69 -1.38
C GLY A 300 0.37 -7.91 -1.17
N GLY A 301 1.15 -7.08 -1.85
CA GLY A 301 2.61 -7.01 -1.78
C GLY A 301 3.17 -6.56 -3.13
N GLY A 302 4.46 -6.77 -3.35
CA GLY A 302 5.08 -6.54 -4.66
C GLY A 302 6.47 -7.16 -4.75
N TYR A 303 7.19 -6.84 -5.83
CA TYR A 303 8.64 -7.00 -5.88
C TYR A 303 9.34 -5.93 -6.73
N ASP A 304 10.53 -5.51 -6.29
CA ASP A 304 11.33 -4.46 -6.93
C ASP A 304 12.83 -4.82 -7.01
N ASP A 305 13.54 -4.32 -8.03
CA ASP A 305 15.02 -4.40 -8.14
C ASP A 305 15.67 -3.20 -7.42
N LEU A 306 16.11 -3.41 -6.17
CA LEU A 306 16.81 -2.40 -5.37
C LEU A 306 18.32 -2.68 -5.38
N GLY A 307 19.01 -2.10 -6.36
CA GLY A 307 20.46 -2.18 -6.48
C GLY A 307 20.98 -3.56 -6.88
N GLY A 308 20.28 -4.28 -7.77
CA GLY A 308 20.66 -5.63 -8.22
C GLY A 308 20.16 -6.77 -7.32
N THR A 309 19.33 -6.45 -6.33
CA THR A 309 18.66 -7.39 -5.43
C THR A 309 17.16 -7.25 -5.64
N VAL A 310 16.47 -8.37 -5.93
CA VAL A 310 15.01 -8.38 -5.98
C VAL A 310 14.47 -8.49 -4.55
N PHE A 311 13.78 -7.44 -4.09
CA PHE A 311 13.05 -7.43 -2.84
C PHE A 311 11.61 -7.81 -3.11
N ALA A 312 11.17 -8.97 -2.62
CA ALA A 312 9.75 -9.30 -2.54
C ALA A 312 9.18 -8.83 -1.18
N THR A 313 8.01 -8.20 -1.21
CA THR A 313 7.42 -7.48 -0.06
C THR A 313 6.01 -7.98 0.26
N PRO A 314 5.82 -9.27 0.61
CA PRO A 314 4.51 -9.78 1.01
C PRO A 314 3.94 -8.96 2.18
N ALA A 315 2.68 -8.53 2.07
CA ALA A 315 2.03 -7.72 3.08
C ALA A 315 1.82 -8.51 4.37
N VAL A 316 2.63 -8.22 5.40
CA VAL A 316 2.52 -8.83 6.74
C VAL A 316 1.78 -7.93 7.72
N ALA A 317 1.57 -6.67 7.36
CA ALA A 317 0.80 -5.69 8.12
C ALA A 317 0.08 -4.73 7.16
N GLU A 318 -0.96 -4.08 7.66
CA GLU A 318 -1.81 -3.19 6.89
C GLU A 318 -2.32 -2.07 7.78
N LYS A 319 -2.33 -0.85 7.26
CA LYS A 319 -2.84 0.32 7.97
C LYS A 319 -4.35 0.20 8.20
N GLY A 320 -4.87 0.89 9.22
CA GLY A 320 -6.31 1.01 9.43
C GLY A 320 -6.93 2.07 8.50
N TYR A 321 -8.24 2.21 8.54
CA TYR A 321 -8.99 3.12 7.67
C TYR A 321 -10.11 3.83 8.45
N MET A 322 -10.41 5.08 8.12
CA MET A 322 -11.66 5.74 8.52
C MET A 322 -11.92 6.99 7.68
N ASP A 323 -13.16 7.19 7.24
CA ASP A 323 -13.64 8.46 6.72
C ASP A 323 -14.39 9.22 7.82
N ILE A 324 -13.87 10.38 8.24
CA ILE A 324 -14.53 11.23 9.24
C ILE A 324 -15.28 12.35 8.55
N ARG A 325 -16.61 12.36 8.71
CA ARG A 325 -17.50 13.41 8.23
C ARG A 325 -17.59 14.53 9.26
N MET A 326 -17.41 15.76 8.80
CA MET A 326 -17.72 17.00 9.52
C MET A 326 -18.98 17.63 8.91
N ASP A 327 -20.07 17.72 9.68
CA ASP A 327 -21.24 18.55 9.36
C ASP A 327 -21.25 19.81 10.23
N VAL A 328 -21.42 20.98 9.62
CA VAL A 328 -21.53 22.28 10.32
C VAL A 328 -22.92 22.85 10.06
N LEU A 329 -23.78 22.75 11.08
CA LEU A 329 -25.19 23.13 11.06
C LEU A 329 -25.35 24.51 11.70
N THR A 330 -25.93 25.46 10.98
CA THR A 330 -26.02 26.87 11.38
C THR A 330 -27.37 27.50 11.04
N PRO A 331 -27.76 28.61 11.70
CA PRO A 331 -28.93 29.38 11.29
C PRO A 331 -28.75 30.00 9.90
N GLY A 332 -29.54 29.55 8.93
CA GLY A 332 -29.60 30.15 7.60
C GLY A 332 -30.18 31.57 7.60
N GLY A 333 -30.16 32.22 6.44
CA GLY A 333 -30.63 33.60 6.32
C GLY A 333 -30.29 34.28 4.99
N HIS A 334 -30.55 35.58 4.88
CA HIS A 334 -30.26 36.36 3.68
C HIS A 334 -28.86 36.98 3.73
N SER A 335 -28.05 36.79 2.69
CA SER A 335 -26.63 37.20 2.65
C SER A 335 -26.38 38.70 2.86
N SER A 336 -27.41 39.56 2.79
CA SER A 336 -27.31 40.99 3.09
C SER A 336 -27.35 41.34 4.59
N ARG A 337 -27.49 40.35 5.48
CA ARG A 337 -27.41 40.48 6.95
C ARG A 337 -26.61 39.30 7.53
N PRO A 338 -25.32 39.17 7.19
CA PRO A 338 -24.54 38.01 7.60
C PRO A 338 -24.27 38.01 9.12
N PRO A 339 -24.19 36.83 9.75
CA PRO A 339 -23.54 36.65 11.05
C PRO A 339 -22.04 36.99 10.96
N LYS A 340 -21.34 37.04 12.11
CA LYS A 340 -19.90 37.28 12.16
C LYS A 340 -19.09 36.27 11.34
N HIS A 341 -19.52 35.00 11.35
CA HIS A 341 -18.94 33.89 10.60
C HIS A 341 -20.08 33.05 10.00
N THR A 342 -19.91 32.55 8.78
CA THR A 342 -20.89 31.66 8.12
C THR A 342 -20.54 30.19 8.36
N GLY A 343 -21.47 29.26 8.10
CA GLY A 343 -21.17 27.83 8.14
C GLY A 343 -19.95 27.44 7.31
N ILE A 344 -19.83 27.97 6.07
CA ILE A 344 -18.64 27.76 5.21
C ILE A 344 -17.37 28.28 5.89
N GLY A 345 -17.41 29.46 6.52
CA GLY A 345 -16.25 30.03 7.22
C GLY A 345 -15.82 29.21 8.44
N ILE A 346 -16.77 28.58 9.14
CA ILE A 346 -16.51 27.72 10.31
C ILE A 346 -15.97 26.34 9.86
N LEU A 347 -16.49 25.81 8.75
CA LEU A 347 -15.94 24.60 8.12
C LEU A 347 -14.52 24.84 7.59
N ALA A 348 -14.25 26.00 6.98
CA ALA A 348 -12.91 26.38 6.54
C ALA A 348 -11.94 26.53 7.72
N ASP A 349 -12.39 27.08 8.85
CA ASP A 349 -11.63 27.10 10.10
C ASP A 349 -11.34 25.68 10.63
N LEU A 350 -12.30 24.75 10.60
CA LEU A 350 -12.09 23.35 11.00
C LEU A 350 -11.09 22.63 10.10
N ILE A 351 -11.23 22.76 8.78
CA ILE A 351 -10.28 22.22 7.79
C ILE A 351 -8.88 22.81 8.02
N THR A 352 -8.78 24.11 8.23
CA THR A 352 -7.48 24.77 8.51
C THR A 352 -6.86 24.23 9.79
N GLU A 353 -7.64 24.02 10.85
CA GLU A 353 -7.13 23.49 12.13
C GLU A 353 -6.61 22.06 12.01
N LEU A 354 -7.21 21.22 11.14
CA LEU A 354 -6.70 19.89 10.81
C LEU A 354 -5.41 19.97 9.99
N GLU A 355 -5.37 20.80 8.93
CA GLU A 355 -4.21 20.95 8.04
C GLU A 355 -2.97 21.52 8.76
N VAL A 356 -3.14 22.43 9.72
CA VAL A 356 -2.01 22.94 10.53
C VAL A 356 -1.62 22.03 11.71
N HIS A 357 -2.40 20.97 11.96
CA HIS A 357 -2.08 19.91 12.92
C HIS A 357 -2.08 18.53 12.21
N PRO A 358 -1.11 18.26 11.32
CA PRO A 358 -0.92 16.93 10.77
C PRO A 358 -0.59 15.90 11.86
N HIS A 359 -0.72 14.62 11.52
CA HIS A 359 -0.17 13.55 12.35
C HIS A 359 1.35 13.45 12.12
N GLU A 360 2.13 13.53 13.19
CA GLU A 360 3.58 13.29 13.13
C GLU A 360 3.88 11.80 12.90
N PRO A 361 4.83 11.44 12.02
CA PRO A 361 5.29 10.06 11.86
C PRO A 361 6.25 9.65 12.98
N GLU A 362 6.24 8.36 13.37
CA GLU A 362 7.21 7.80 14.32
C GLU A 362 7.85 6.51 13.76
N LEU A 363 9.19 6.48 13.72
CA LEU A 363 9.94 5.26 13.38
C LEU A 363 10.00 4.31 14.58
N VAL A 364 8.93 3.55 14.80
CA VAL A 364 8.85 2.59 15.91
C VAL A 364 9.74 1.36 15.63
N ARG A 365 10.74 1.14 16.48
CA ARG A 365 11.67 -0.01 16.41
C ARG A 365 10.91 -1.34 16.38
N GLY A 366 11.28 -2.22 15.44
CA GLY A 366 10.74 -3.56 15.31
C GLY A 366 9.36 -3.63 14.66
N ARG A 367 8.75 -2.51 14.24
CA ARG A 367 7.56 -2.49 13.37
C ARG A 367 7.93 -2.75 11.90
N THR A 368 6.92 -3.07 11.12
CA THR A 368 7.03 -3.57 9.73
C THR A 368 7.92 -2.71 8.85
N TYR A 369 7.75 -1.39 8.85
CA TYR A 369 8.58 -0.47 8.07
C TYR A 369 10.04 -0.41 8.55
N HIS A 370 10.28 -0.44 9.87
CA HIS A 370 11.63 -0.50 10.44
C HIS A 370 12.35 -1.82 10.07
N GLN A 371 11.64 -2.95 10.10
CA GLN A 371 12.17 -4.24 9.60
C GLN A 371 12.44 -4.21 8.08
N GLY A 372 11.64 -3.48 7.29
CA GLY A 372 11.93 -3.24 5.87
C GLY A 372 13.25 -2.48 5.65
N LEU A 373 13.52 -1.47 6.49
CA LEU A 373 14.79 -0.74 6.47
C LEU A 373 15.99 -1.61 6.90
N GLU A 374 15.80 -2.59 7.79
CA GLU A 374 16.82 -3.60 8.09
C GLU A 374 17.19 -4.43 6.86
N CYS A 375 16.18 -4.89 6.11
CA CYS A 375 16.38 -5.66 4.88
C CYS A 375 17.10 -4.82 3.81
N ARG A 376 16.71 -3.55 3.61
CA ARG A 376 17.41 -2.62 2.70
C ARG A 376 18.85 -2.37 3.15
N ALA A 377 19.07 -2.02 4.42
CA ALA A 377 20.41 -1.78 4.96
C ALA A 377 21.39 -2.93 4.73
N LYS A 378 20.89 -4.17 4.76
CA LYS A 378 21.66 -5.39 4.53
C LYS A 378 21.85 -5.74 3.05
N TYR A 379 20.80 -5.71 2.23
CA TYR A 379 20.79 -6.34 0.90
C TYR A 379 20.60 -5.40 -0.30
N ASP A 380 20.05 -4.20 -0.11
CA ASP A 380 19.95 -3.18 -1.17
C ASP A 380 21.34 -2.57 -1.32
N THR A 381 21.98 -2.65 -2.50
CA THR A 381 23.35 -2.15 -2.68
C THR A 381 23.40 -0.63 -2.87
N SER A 382 22.26 -0.01 -3.23
CA SER A 382 22.13 1.45 -3.38
C SER A 382 21.93 2.18 -2.05
N PHE A 383 21.43 1.48 -1.02
CA PHE A 383 21.13 2.08 0.30
C PHE A 383 22.35 2.78 0.92
N PRO A 384 22.24 4.06 1.36
CA PRO A 384 23.41 4.84 1.80
C PRO A 384 24.16 4.23 2.98
N VAL A 385 25.49 4.16 2.90
CA VAL A 385 26.36 3.55 3.93
C VAL A 385 26.21 4.23 5.31
N SER A 386 25.95 5.54 5.33
CA SER A 386 25.57 6.29 6.54
C SER A 386 24.30 5.73 7.18
N MET A 387 23.24 5.55 6.39
CA MET A 387 21.95 5.04 6.85
C MET A 387 22.02 3.58 7.27
N ARG A 388 22.82 2.73 6.58
CA ARG A 388 23.07 1.34 7.04
C ARG A 388 23.55 1.29 8.49
N LYS A 389 24.55 2.13 8.80
CA LYS A 389 25.12 2.23 10.15
C LYS A 389 24.09 2.73 11.16
N LEU A 390 23.25 3.70 10.78
CA LEU A 390 22.18 4.19 11.65
C LEU A 390 21.10 3.14 11.89
N VAL A 391 20.70 2.36 10.87
CA VAL A 391 19.80 1.21 11.04
C VAL A 391 20.39 0.21 12.04
N GLN A 392 21.66 -0.18 11.91
CA GLN A 392 22.35 -1.06 12.86
C GLN A 392 22.43 -0.51 14.30
N GLN A 393 22.55 0.82 14.47
CA GLN A 393 22.60 1.46 15.79
C GLN A 393 21.20 1.73 16.38
N SER A 394 20.19 1.92 15.53
CA SER A 394 18.79 2.14 15.93
C SER A 394 18.22 0.96 16.71
N GLN A 395 18.76 -0.25 16.48
CA GLN A 395 18.41 -1.50 17.17
C GLN A 395 18.52 -1.41 18.69
N THR A 396 19.47 -0.64 19.22
CA THR A 396 19.76 -0.57 20.66
C THR A 396 19.82 0.85 21.23
N SER A 397 19.75 1.89 20.39
CA SER A 397 19.84 3.29 20.84
C SER A 397 18.68 4.16 20.31
N ASP A 398 17.85 4.68 21.21
CA ASP A 398 16.72 5.58 20.89
C ASP A 398 17.16 6.97 20.42
N ALA A 399 18.44 7.33 20.63
CA ALA A 399 19.03 8.51 20.01
C ALA A 399 19.30 8.27 18.52
N LYS A 400 19.79 7.06 18.16
CA LYS A 400 20.05 6.68 16.77
C LYS A 400 18.82 6.24 15.98
N LEU A 401 17.76 5.83 16.67
CA LEU A 401 16.43 5.65 16.07
C LEU A 401 15.85 6.99 15.60
N ARG A 402 15.95 8.05 16.42
CA ARG A 402 15.54 9.41 16.03
C ARG A 402 16.43 10.02 14.95
N GLU A 403 17.75 9.93 15.07
CA GLU A 403 18.69 10.38 14.03
C GLU A 403 18.48 9.66 12.67
N LEU A 404 17.91 8.45 12.68
CA LEU A 404 17.47 7.74 11.48
C LEU A 404 16.13 8.26 10.96
N GLN A 405 15.14 8.51 11.82
CA GLN A 405 13.86 9.14 11.47
C GLN A 405 14.07 10.54 10.85
N ASP A 406 14.89 11.38 11.47
CA ASP A 406 15.18 12.74 11.02
C ASP A 406 15.75 12.75 9.59
N LEU A 407 16.50 11.71 9.19
CA LEU A 407 17.02 11.54 7.84
C LEU A 407 16.04 10.87 6.86
N LEU A 408 15.11 10.04 7.35
CA LEU A 408 14.10 9.40 6.49
C LEU A 408 13.04 10.40 5.99
N ILE A 409 12.77 11.46 6.77
CA ILE A 409 11.93 12.59 6.37
C ILE A 409 12.38 13.20 5.03
N ASP A 410 13.69 13.39 4.85
CA ASP A 410 14.28 13.93 3.60
C ASP A 410 14.61 12.84 2.55
N PHE A 411 14.89 11.60 2.98
CA PHE A 411 15.42 10.54 2.11
C PHE A 411 14.35 9.65 1.46
N ASP A 412 13.27 9.32 2.16
CA ASP A 412 12.26 8.38 1.70
C ASP A 412 10.88 9.07 1.62
N PRO A 413 10.41 9.43 0.40
CA PRO A 413 9.13 10.11 0.23
C PRO A 413 7.92 9.36 0.80
N MET A 414 8.04 8.04 1.01
CA MET A 414 6.99 7.23 1.64
C MET A 414 7.06 7.22 3.17
N PHE A 415 8.08 7.80 3.81
CA PHE A 415 8.27 7.75 5.27
C PHE A 415 7.03 8.20 6.04
N TYR A 416 6.45 9.36 5.68
CA TYR A 416 5.20 9.87 6.27
C TYR A 416 4.02 8.92 6.05
N ALA A 417 3.85 8.41 4.83
CA ALA A 417 2.75 7.53 4.47
C ALA A 417 2.80 6.16 5.17
N MET A 418 4.02 5.68 5.49
CA MET A 418 4.27 4.39 6.12
C MET A 418 4.35 4.46 7.65
N SER A 419 4.92 5.53 8.21
CA SER A 419 5.26 5.64 9.64
C SER A 419 4.37 6.59 10.43
N GLY A 420 3.46 7.31 9.76
CA GLY A 420 2.43 8.13 10.40
C GLY A 420 1.02 7.71 9.97
N THR A 421 0.00 8.17 10.69
CA THR A 421 -1.37 8.19 10.18
C THR A 421 -1.45 9.28 9.12
N THR A 422 -1.99 9.02 7.93
CA THR A 422 -2.18 10.07 6.91
C THR A 422 -3.59 10.64 6.99
N GLN A 423 -3.75 11.90 6.60
CA GLN A 423 -5.02 12.60 6.52
C GLN A 423 -5.15 13.31 5.16
N ALA A 424 -6.36 13.41 4.60
CA ALA A 424 -6.67 14.21 3.42
C ALA A 424 -8.12 14.72 3.46
N ILE A 425 -8.39 15.93 2.96
CA ILE A 425 -9.75 16.48 2.84
C ILE A 425 -10.23 16.32 1.38
N ASP A 426 -10.85 15.18 1.08
CA ASP A 426 -11.14 14.78 -0.29
C ASP A 426 -12.49 15.34 -0.81
N LEU A 427 -13.46 15.57 0.09
CA LEU A 427 -14.80 16.05 -0.28
C LEU A 427 -15.24 17.24 0.58
N VAL A 428 -15.79 18.26 -0.05
CA VAL A 428 -16.36 19.46 0.59
C VAL A 428 -17.65 19.87 -0.13
N GLY A 429 -18.71 20.20 0.60
CA GLY A 429 -20.00 20.59 0.02
C GLY A 429 -20.84 21.51 0.89
N GLY A 430 -21.66 22.36 0.26
CA GLY A 430 -22.57 23.27 0.97
C GLY A 430 -22.98 24.48 0.15
N GLY A 431 -24.10 25.10 0.54
CA GLY A 431 -24.69 26.22 -0.22
C GLY A 431 -25.60 25.78 -1.36
N VAL A 432 -26.58 26.64 -1.67
CA VAL A 432 -27.57 26.41 -2.76
C VAL A 432 -27.62 27.59 -3.73
N LYS A 433 -27.42 28.82 -3.24
CA LYS A 433 -27.40 30.05 -4.05
C LYS A 433 -26.71 31.20 -3.32
N VAL A 434 -26.15 32.14 -4.08
CA VAL A 434 -25.36 33.28 -3.58
C VAL A 434 -26.07 34.19 -2.54
N ASN A 435 -27.40 34.31 -2.60
CA ASN A 435 -28.15 35.19 -1.68
C ASN A 435 -28.79 34.49 -0.46
N ALA A 436 -28.46 33.23 -0.22
CA ALA A 436 -28.81 32.51 1.01
C ALA A 436 -27.55 32.05 1.76
N LEU A 437 -27.54 32.23 3.08
CA LEU A 437 -26.56 31.63 3.99
C LEU A 437 -26.95 30.16 4.20
N PRO A 438 -26.04 29.20 4.02
CA PRO A 438 -26.38 27.78 4.14
C PRO A 438 -26.68 27.36 5.57
N GLU A 439 -27.79 26.66 5.75
CA GLU A 439 -28.19 26.01 6.99
C GLU A 439 -27.27 24.82 7.35
N ALA A 440 -26.70 24.15 6.34
CA ALA A 440 -25.77 23.04 6.50
C ALA A 440 -24.65 23.12 5.46
N VAL A 441 -23.42 22.82 5.90
CA VAL A 441 -22.23 22.60 5.06
C VAL A 441 -21.42 21.45 5.63
N TRP A 442 -20.59 20.80 4.84
CA TRP A 442 -19.88 19.59 5.27
C TRP A 442 -18.57 19.36 4.53
N ALA A 443 -17.70 18.56 5.15
CA ALA A 443 -16.54 17.95 4.50
C ALA A 443 -16.34 16.51 4.98
N ILE A 444 -15.57 15.72 4.25
CA ILE A 444 -15.14 14.37 4.65
C ILE A 444 -13.61 14.32 4.58
N ALA A 445 -13.02 13.80 5.65
CA ALA A 445 -11.59 13.64 5.84
C ALA A 445 -11.23 12.14 5.81
N ASN A 446 -10.39 11.73 4.86
CA ASN A 446 -9.89 10.36 4.74
C ASN A 446 -8.69 10.14 5.67
N TYR A 447 -8.65 8.99 6.35
CA TYR A 447 -7.52 8.60 7.19
C TYR A 447 -7.02 7.19 6.88
N ARG A 448 -5.69 7.05 6.69
CA ARG A 448 -5.00 5.74 6.74
C ARG A 448 -4.23 5.67 8.06
N ILE A 449 -4.72 4.86 8.99
CA ILE A 449 -4.28 4.79 10.40
C ILE A 449 -3.02 3.93 10.52
N VAL A 450 -1.99 4.40 11.22
CA VAL A 450 -0.71 3.65 11.35
C VAL A 450 -0.86 2.31 12.08
N ASP A 451 0.04 1.35 11.82
CA ASP A 451 0.01 -0.06 12.28
C ASP A 451 0.04 -0.29 13.80
N HIS A 452 0.15 0.79 14.57
CA HIS A 452 0.26 0.82 16.03
C HIS A 452 -0.71 1.79 16.70
N SER A 453 -1.74 2.25 15.98
CA SER A 453 -2.83 3.07 16.50
C SER A 453 -4.21 2.46 16.17
N SER A 454 -5.30 3.20 16.32
CA SER A 454 -6.67 2.70 16.22
C SER A 454 -7.67 3.79 15.78
N PRO A 455 -8.86 3.42 15.26
CA PRO A 455 -9.94 4.36 15.01
C PRO A 455 -10.36 5.14 16.26
N ALA A 456 -10.30 4.53 17.45
CA ALA A 456 -10.64 5.20 18.71
C ALA A 456 -9.70 6.37 19.00
N GLU A 457 -8.38 6.15 18.97
CA GLU A 457 -7.36 7.19 19.17
C GLU A 457 -7.42 8.27 18.08
N LEU A 458 -7.72 7.89 16.83
CA LEU A 458 -7.99 8.85 15.76
C LEU A 458 -9.20 9.73 16.11
N THR A 459 -10.33 9.16 16.53
CA THR A 459 -11.52 9.95 16.89
C THR A 459 -11.31 10.85 18.09
N ASP A 460 -10.58 10.40 19.12
CA ASP A 460 -10.24 11.20 20.29
C ASP A 460 -9.32 12.38 19.90
N ARG A 461 -8.28 12.13 19.08
CA ARG A 461 -7.42 13.22 18.54
C ARG A 461 -8.22 14.21 17.69
N PHE A 462 -9.10 13.73 16.82
CA PHE A 462 -9.91 14.59 15.96
C PHE A 462 -10.85 15.49 16.79
N ILE A 463 -11.41 14.97 17.88
CA ILE A 463 -12.16 15.75 18.86
C ILE A 463 -11.27 16.82 19.49
N ASP A 464 -10.08 16.46 19.99
CA ASP A 464 -9.16 17.40 20.64
C ASP A 464 -8.69 18.52 19.69
N THR A 465 -8.44 18.22 18.41
CA THR A 465 -8.09 19.24 17.39
C THR A 465 -9.28 20.15 17.04
N THR A 466 -10.51 19.65 17.00
CA THR A 466 -11.68 20.44 16.55
C THR A 466 -12.44 21.16 17.68
N LEU A 467 -12.30 20.71 18.93
CA LEU A 467 -12.94 21.32 20.11
C LEU A 467 -12.56 22.80 20.34
N PRO A 468 -11.31 23.26 20.12
CA PRO A 468 -10.97 24.68 20.15
C PRO A 468 -11.75 25.52 19.14
N VAL A 469 -11.97 25.00 17.92
CA VAL A 469 -12.74 25.67 16.86
C VAL A 469 -14.23 25.73 17.20
N ALA A 470 -14.77 24.65 17.79
CA ALA A 470 -16.14 24.66 18.31
C ALA A 470 -16.33 25.73 19.39
N ALA A 471 -15.40 25.84 20.33
CA ALA A 471 -15.42 26.86 21.38
C ALA A 471 -15.26 28.30 20.83
N LYS A 472 -14.33 28.50 19.87
CA LYS A 472 -14.06 29.78 19.16
C LYS A 472 -15.32 30.39 18.53
N HIS A 473 -16.24 29.54 18.05
CA HIS A 473 -17.47 29.94 17.35
C HIS A 473 -18.76 29.76 18.16
N ASN A 474 -18.67 29.39 19.44
CA ASN A 474 -19.82 29.07 20.30
C ASN A 474 -20.74 27.98 19.69
N MET A 475 -20.13 26.91 19.16
CA MET A 475 -20.83 25.75 18.60
C MET A 475 -20.95 24.65 19.64
N THR A 476 -22.07 23.91 19.60
CA THR A 476 -22.17 22.59 20.23
C THR A 476 -21.33 21.60 19.40
N LEU A 477 -20.58 20.70 20.05
CA LEU A 477 -19.91 19.59 19.37
C LEU A 477 -20.62 18.26 19.69
N GLU A 478 -21.12 17.59 18.67
CA GLU A 478 -21.66 16.22 18.74
C GLU A 478 -20.70 15.29 18.00
N ALA A 479 -19.94 14.46 18.71
CA ALA A 479 -18.92 13.61 18.11
C ALA A 479 -19.21 12.13 18.35
N PHE A 480 -19.34 11.36 17.26
CA PHE A 480 -19.51 9.90 17.27
C PHE A 480 -20.62 9.43 18.23
N GLY A 481 -21.77 10.11 18.16
CA GLY A 481 -22.96 9.84 18.99
C GLY A 481 -22.90 10.36 20.43
N LYS A 482 -21.87 11.15 20.80
CA LYS A 482 -21.69 11.72 22.15
C LYS A 482 -21.66 13.25 22.10
N MET A 483 -22.23 13.89 23.11
CA MET A 483 -22.14 15.35 23.28
C MET A 483 -20.79 15.71 23.93
N VAL A 484 -20.02 16.58 23.28
CA VAL A 484 -18.70 17.03 23.75
C VAL A 484 -18.73 18.55 24.00
N GLY A 485 -18.09 18.99 25.08
CA GLY A 485 -18.02 20.40 25.44
C GLY A 485 -19.28 20.96 26.12
N SER A 486 -19.57 22.25 25.87
CA SER A 486 -20.50 23.03 26.67
C SER A 486 -21.98 22.73 26.42
N GLN A 487 -22.74 22.54 27.49
CA GLN A 487 -24.20 22.39 27.50
C GLN A 487 -24.95 23.75 27.57
N GLY A 488 -24.28 24.84 27.15
CA GLY A 488 -24.86 26.19 27.13
C GLY A 488 -25.56 26.54 25.81
N PRO A 489 -26.16 27.74 25.70
CA PRO A 489 -26.77 28.21 24.46
C PRO A 489 -25.72 28.41 23.35
N SER A 490 -25.69 27.50 22.38
CA SER A 490 -24.85 27.57 21.19
C SER A 490 -25.48 28.40 20.07
N TRP A 491 -24.66 28.81 19.11
CA TRP A 491 -25.12 29.45 17.86
C TRP A 491 -25.48 28.42 16.77
N GLY A 492 -24.86 27.24 16.82
CA GLY A 492 -25.09 26.11 15.91
C GLY A 492 -24.44 24.82 16.43
N THR A 493 -24.40 23.79 15.58
CA THR A 493 -23.87 22.46 15.93
C THR A 493 -22.83 22.02 14.90
N ILE A 494 -21.66 21.59 15.38
CA ILE A 494 -20.72 20.77 14.61
C ILE A 494 -21.02 19.32 14.97
N ARG A 495 -21.25 18.47 13.96
CA ARG A 495 -21.38 17.02 14.13
C ARG A 495 -20.19 16.33 13.46
N LEU A 496 -19.61 15.37 14.17
CA LEU A 496 -18.58 14.46 13.69
C LEU A 496 -19.13 13.03 13.69
N SER A 497 -18.96 12.32 12.59
CA SER A 497 -19.31 10.90 12.48
C SER A 497 -18.32 10.14 11.59
N ASP A 498 -18.38 8.82 11.63
CA ASP A 498 -17.97 8.03 10.45
C ASP A 498 -18.85 8.44 9.27
N ALA A 499 -18.28 8.55 8.07
CA ALA A 499 -19.03 8.94 6.88
C ALA A 499 -19.86 7.79 6.29
N PHE A 500 -19.37 6.54 6.40
CA PHE A 500 -19.85 5.40 5.59
C PHE A 500 -19.84 4.04 6.32
N ASP A 501 -19.78 4.06 7.66
CA ASP A 501 -19.43 2.92 8.53
C ASP A 501 -18.14 2.22 8.03
N SER A 502 -17.11 3.06 7.85
CA SER A 502 -15.84 2.75 7.19
C SER A 502 -14.70 2.42 8.16
N ALA A 503 -14.84 2.65 9.46
CA ALA A 503 -13.79 2.41 10.45
C ALA A 503 -13.24 0.96 10.44
N LEU A 504 -11.99 0.80 9.99
CA LEU A 504 -11.21 -0.44 10.03
C LEU A 504 -10.01 -0.27 10.96
N ILE A 505 -9.82 -1.22 11.87
CA ILE A 505 -8.58 -1.34 12.66
C ILE A 505 -7.41 -1.72 11.74
N PRO A 506 -6.16 -1.33 12.05
CA PRO A 506 -4.99 -1.90 11.38
C PRO A 506 -4.94 -3.43 11.53
N ALA A 507 -4.48 -4.13 10.51
CA ALA A 507 -4.46 -5.59 10.53
C ALA A 507 -3.41 -6.13 11.54
N PRO A 508 -3.68 -7.27 12.21
CA PRO A 508 -2.68 -7.93 13.06
C PRO A 508 -1.39 -8.24 12.31
N VAL A 509 -0.24 -7.80 12.85
CA VAL A 509 1.07 -8.01 12.22
C VAL A 509 1.41 -9.50 12.20
N THR A 510 1.53 -10.07 11.01
CA THR A 510 1.92 -11.47 10.80
C THR A 510 3.37 -11.69 11.27
N PRO A 511 3.63 -12.65 12.18
CA PRO A 511 4.98 -12.91 12.66
C PRO A 511 5.90 -13.38 11.52
N THR A 512 7.05 -12.72 11.37
CA THR A 512 8.04 -12.98 10.30
C THR A 512 9.23 -13.83 10.73
N THR A 513 9.38 -14.09 12.03
CA THR A 513 10.48 -14.87 12.62
C THR A 513 9.93 -16.04 13.42
N GLY A 514 10.45 -17.25 13.23
CA GLY A 514 9.99 -18.48 13.90
C GLY A 514 8.55 -18.90 13.51
N SER A 515 8.07 -18.42 12.37
CA SER A 515 6.68 -18.51 11.93
C SER A 515 6.59 -19.45 10.73
N ARG A 516 6.14 -20.69 10.97
CA ARG A 516 6.18 -21.73 9.92
C ARG A 516 5.40 -21.38 8.63
N PRO A 517 4.26 -20.65 8.67
CA PRO A 517 3.61 -20.14 7.47
C PRO A 517 4.49 -19.13 6.71
N TYR A 518 5.07 -18.13 7.40
CA TYR A 518 5.91 -17.13 6.76
C TYR A 518 7.22 -17.72 6.22
N GLU A 519 7.81 -18.70 6.91
CA GLU A 519 8.94 -19.49 6.41
C GLU A 519 8.61 -20.24 5.11
N LEU A 520 7.43 -20.84 5.03
CA LEU A 520 6.95 -21.56 3.85
C LEU A 520 6.76 -20.59 2.68
N LEU A 521 6.01 -19.50 2.89
CA LEU A 521 5.78 -18.47 1.88
C LEU A 521 7.10 -17.86 1.40
N SER A 522 7.95 -17.40 2.32
CA SER A 522 9.22 -16.76 1.99
C SER A 522 10.16 -17.70 1.23
N GLY A 523 10.28 -18.96 1.66
CA GLY A 523 11.14 -19.94 1.00
C GLY A 523 10.65 -20.28 -0.41
N THR A 524 9.32 -20.36 -0.61
CA THR A 524 8.71 -20.54 -1.94
C THR A 524 8.95 -19.31 -2.83
N ILE A 525 8.74 -18.09 -2.33
CA ILE A 525 8.99 -16.85 -3.07
C ILE A 525 10.46 -16.79 -3.53
N ARG A 526 11.43 -17.02 -2.62
CA ARG A 526 12.86 -17.01 -2.99
C ARG A 526 13.16 -18.05 -4.08
N SER A 527 12.65 -19.27 -3.96
CA SER A 527 12.86 -20.30 -4.98
C SER A 527 12.26 -19.92 -6.33
N THR A 528 11.07 -19.32 -6.34
CA THR A 528 10.35 -18.93 -7.56
C THR A 528 11.06 -17.76 -8.26
N LEU A 529 11.40 -16.70 -7.52
CA LEU A 529 12.04 -15.52 -8.10
C LEU A 529 13.48 -15.82 -8.57
N GLN A 530 14.27 -16.61 -7.81
CA GLN A 530 15.63 -16.97 -8.22
C GLN A 530 15.69 -17.90 -9.45
N THR A 531 14.63 -18.65 -9.75
CA THR A 531 14.60 -19.56 -10.91
C THR A 531 14.02 -18.91 -12.17
N HIS A 532 13.00 -18.06 -12.02
CA HIS A 532 12.27 -17.46 -13.14
C HIS A 532 12.67 -16.01 -13.47
N LEU A 533 12.99 -15.14 -12.49
CA LEU A 533 13.45 -13.77 -12.78
C LEU A 533 14.94 -13.77 -13.14
N ARG A 534 15.22 -13.76 -14.44
CA ARG A 534 16.59 -13.72 -14.99
C ARG A 534 16.82 -12.44 -15.77
N LYS A 535 17.85 -11.69 -15.36
CA LYS A 535 18.41 -10.58 -16.13
C LYS A 535 19.68 -11.11 -16.81
N ASP A 536 19.77 -10.96 -18.13
CA ASP A 536 20.91 -11.42 -18.95
C ASP A 536 21.30 -12.89 -18.76
N GLY A 537 20.33 -13.74 -18.38
CA GLY A 537 20.51 -15.17 -18.13
C GLY A 537 20.95 -15.56 -16.71
N PHE A 538 21.26 -14.60 -15.84
CA PHE A 538 21.69 -14.85 -14.46
C PHE A 538 20.51 -14.80 -13.47
N PRO A 539 20.50 -15.66 -12.43
CA PRO A 539 19.50 -15.60 -11.36
C PRO A 539 19.77 -14.36 -10.48
N MET A 540 18.77 -13.51 -10.30
CA MET A 540 18.90 -12.35 -9.42
C MET A 540 18.81 -12.75 -7.95
N THR A 541 19.49 -12.02 -7.06
CA THR A 541 19.43 -12.29 -5.61
C THR A 541 18.06 -11.90 -5.09
N ALA A 542 17.21 -12.88 -4.76
CA ALA A 542 15.92 -12.62 -4.14
C ALA A 542 16.02 -12.57 -2.60
N VAL A 543 15.38 -11.56 -2.03
CA VAL A 543 15.23 -11.32 -0.59
C VAL A 543 13.74 -11.11 -0.30
N VAL A 544 13.23 -11.70 0.77
CA VAL A 544 11.85 -11.48 1.23
C VAL A 544 11.88 -10.57 2.44
N SER A 545 11.21 -9.43 2.31
CA SER A 545 11.15 -8.35 3.30
C SER A 545 9.70 -8.19 3.78
N PRO A 546 9.45 -7.88 5.06
CA PRO A 546 8.09 -7.58 5.53
C PRO A 546 7.51 -6.35 4.82
N GLY A 547 6.37 -6.52 4.12
CA GLY A 547 5.59 -5.44 3.52
C GLY A 547 4.55 -4.87 4.49
N LEU A 548 4.37 -3.54 4.45
CA LEU A 548 3.26 -2.82 5.09
C LEU A 548 2.40 -2.19 4.00
N MET A 549 1.10 -2.48 3.95
CA MET A 549 0.17 -1.83 3.03
C MET A 549 -0.37 -0.51 3.60
N THR A 550 -0.45 0.51 2.74
CA THR A 550 -0.94 1.86 3.04
C THR A 550 -2.45 1.98 2.88
N GLY A 551 -3.01 1.32 1.86
CA GLY A 551 -4.43 1.05 1.74
C GLY A 551 -4.86 -0.06 2.70
N ASN A 552 -6.14 -0.07 3.02
CA ASN A 552 -6.85 -1.22 3.58
C ASN A 552 -8.04 -1.42 2.66
N THR A 553 -8.00 -2.45 1.84
CA THR A 553 -9.09 -2.84 0.95
C THR A 553 -9.79 -4.06 1.54
N GLY A 554 -10.98 -4.40 1.03
CA GLY A 554 -11.91 -5.29 1.72
C GLY A 554 -11.42 -6.74 1.97
N LYS A 555 -10.32 -7.14 1.31
CA LYS A 555 -9.64 -8.44 1.43
C LYS A 555 -9.51 -8.95 2.88
N ARG A 556 -8.93 -8.19 3.82
CA ARG A 556 -8.42 -8.74 5.10
C ARG A 556 -9.36 -8.74 6.30
N ARG A 557 -10.65 -8.96 6.07
CA ARG A 557 -11.65 -9.21 7.14
C ARG A 557 -11.48 -10.60 7.83
N THR A 558 -10.43 -11.34 7.51
CA THR A 558 -10.31 -12.81 7.64
C THR A 558 -9.17 -13.29 8.56
N SER A 559 -8.56 -12.38 9.34
CA SER A 559 -7.49 -12.67 10.31
C SER A 559 -7.95 -12.57 11.77
#